data_AF-A0A8C6PG41-F1
#
_entry.id   AF-A0A8C6PG41-F1
#
_cell.length_a   1.000
_cell.length_b   1.000
_cell.length_c   1.000
_cell.angle_alpha   90.00
_cell.angle_beta   90.00
_cell.angle_gamma   90.00
#
_symmetry.space_group_name_H-M   'P 1'
#
loop_
_entity.id
_entity.type
_entity.pdbx_description
1 polymer ?
#
loop_
_entity_poly.entity_id
_entity_poly.type
_entity_poly.pdbx_seq_one_letter_code
_entity_poly.pdbx_strand_id
1 'polypeptide(L)'
;HGNLCEDWRKKTPGKSVPPCHIMASPTLALPQSFTPGTDSVFSDLSGFYSLDSNVPGLSKVILDKLNMKDYGDYRAAVEGKIKGISFRNYKEMFQRLEDTFKFCTGCNKLPKHLTEGNTLKRCVKCLNVYYCTKDCQTQDWPQHKKVCKTLRLVAVDRLVEWLMFTGN
;
A
#
# COMPACT_ATOMS: atom_id res chain seq x y z
N HIS A 1 2.99 2.28 36.65
CA HIS A 1 1.61 2.45 36.17
C HIS A 1 1.20 1.17 35.42
N GLY A 2 0.72 0.08 36.00
CA GLY A 2 -0.16 -0.12 37.16
C GLY A 2 -1.52 -0.64 36.63
N ASN A 3 -1.62 -1.96 36.37
CA ASN A 3 -2.77 -2.62 35.74
C ASN A 3 -4.05 -2.51 36.60
N LEU A 4 -5.14 -2.03 35.99
CA LEU A 4 -6.47 -1.83 36.58
C LEU A 4 -7.22 -3.13 37.01
N CYS A 5 -6.58 -4.30 36.98
CA CYS A 5 -7.14 -5.55 37.48
C CYS A 5 -6.80 -5.87 38.94
N GLU A 6 -5.81 -5.19 39.54
CA GLU A 6 -5.37 -5.47 40.92
C GLU A 6 -6.20 -4.72 41.99
N ASP A 7 -7.00 -3.72 41.61
CA ASP A 7 -7.65 -2.81 42.56
C ASP A 7 -9.05 -3.27 43.03
N TRP A 8 -9.61 -4.31 42.42
CA TRP A 8 -10.87 -4.93 42.87
C TRP A 8 -10.69 -5.97 43.98
N ARG A 9 -9.48 -6.53 44.16
CA ARG A 9 -9.21 -7.61 45.12
C ARG A 9 -9.18 -7.15 46.59
N LYS A 10 -9.11 -5.84 46.87
CA LYS A 10 -8.94 -5.29 48.23
C LYS A 10 -10.24 -4.85 48.92
N LYS A 11 -11.41 -4.93 48.26
CA LYS A 11 -12.65 -4.34 48.80
C LYS A 11 -13.75 -5.29 49.25
N THR A 12 -13.66 -6.62 49.04
CA THR A 12 -14.64 -7.57 49.61
C THR A 12 -14.04 -8.97 49.86
N PRO A 13 -13.60 -9.31 51.08
CA PRO A 13 -13.21 -10.67 51.41
C PRO A 13 -14.47 -11.53 51.67
N GLY A 14 -14.57 -12.70 51.03
CA GLY A 14 -15.53 -13.75 51.42
C GLY A 14 -16.79 -13.93 50.58
N LYS A 15 -16.83 -13.51 49.30
CA LYS A 15 -17.94 -13.86 48.39
C LYS A 15 -17.43 -14.65 47.19
N SER A 16 -18.06 -15.80 46.93
CA SER A 16 -17.84 -16.66 45.77
C SER A 16 -18.21 -15.92 44.48
N VAL A 17 -17.31 -15.96 43.49
CA VAL A 17 -17.51 -15.38 42.16
C VAL A 17 -18.53 -16.24 41.39
N PRO A 18 -19.62 -15.68 40.84
CA PRO A 18 -20.53 -16.42 39.98
C PRO A 18 -19.88 -16.67 38.60
N PRO A 19 -20.16 -17.81 37.94
CA PRO A 19 -19.57 -18.13 36.65
C PRO A 19 -20.07 -17.18 35.56
N CYS A 20 -19.15 -16.52 34.85
CA CYS A 20 -19.48 -15.80 33.63
C CYS A 20 -19.86 -16.80 32.54
N HIS A 21 -21.15 -16.93 32.26
CA HIS A 21 -21.65 -17.71 31.13
C HIS A 21 -21.14 -17.13 29.80
N ILE A 22 -20.52 -18.01 29.01
CA ILE A 22 -20.18 -17.80 27.61
C ILE A 22 -21.48 -17.74 26.81
N MET A 23 -21.77 -16.60 26.16
CA MET A 23 -22.82 -16.51 25.16
C MET A 23 -22.17 -16.68 23.78
N ALA A 24 -22.32 -17.87 23.21
CA ALA A 24 -22.01 -18.14 21.81
C ALA A 24 -23.06 -17.44 20.92
N SER A 25 -22.61 -16.63 19.95
CA SER A 25 -23.48 -16.09 18.90
C SER A 25 -23.56 -17.09 17.73
N PRO A 26 -24.72 -17.20 17.05
CA PRO A 26 -24.93 -18.24 16.04
C PRO A 26 -24.12 -17.97 14.77
N THR A 27 -23.36 -18.98 14.35
CA THR A 27 -22.65 -19.03 13.06
C THR A 27 -23.67 -19.18 11.93
N LEU A 28 -23.85 -18.13 11.12
CA LEU A 28 -24.50 -18.25 9.82
C LEU A 28 -23.48 -18.84 8.84
N ALA A 29 -23.75 -20.07 8.38
CA ALA A 29 -22.98 -20.75 7.35
C ALA A 29 -23.16 -20.04 6.00
N LEU A 30 -22.06 -19.64 5.36
CA LEU A 30 -22.06 -19.16 3.97
C LEU A 30 -22.12 -20.35 3.00
N PRO A 31 -22.91 -20.27 1.90
CA PRO A 31 -22.88 -21.28 0.84
C PRO A 31 -21.56 -21.27 0.09
N GLN A 32 -21.05 -22.47 -0.21
CA GLN A 32 -19.94 -22.68 -1.13
C GLN A 32 -20.37 -22.35 -2.57
N SER A 33 -19.78 -21.33 -3.15
CA SER A 33 -19.62 -21.22 -4.60
C SER A 33 -18.22 -20.69 -4.90
N PHE A 34 -17.32 -21.63 -5.21
CA PHE A 34 -15.97 -21.34 -5.68
C PHE A 34 -16.04 -20.89 -7.14
N THR A 35 -15.93 -19.59 -7.35
CA THR A 35 -15.38 -18.99 -8.57
C THR A 35 -14.19 -18.15 -8.13
N PRO A 36 -13.02 -18.17 -8.79
CA PRO A 36 -11.88 -17.36 -8.37
C PRO A 36 -12.24 -15.88 -8.55
N GLY A 37 -12.67 -15.25 -7.46
CA GLY A 37 -13.08 -13.86 -7.42
C GLY A 37 -11.87 -12.93 -7.40
N THR A 38 -12.10 -11.68 -7.79
CA THR A 38 -11.14 -10.57 -7.88
C THR A 38 -10.61 -10.12 -6.50
N ASP A 39 -10.04 -11.04 -5.72
CA ASP A 39 -9.62 -10.87 -4.31
C ASP A 39 -8.31 -10.08 -4.14
N SER A 40 -8.07 -9.09 -5.01
CA SER A 40 -7.10 -8.05 -4.67
C SER A 40 -7.79 -7.09 -3.69
N VAL A 41 -7.19 -6.89 -2.52
CA VAL A 41 -7.62 -5.95 -1.46
C VAL A 41 -7.78 -4.50 -1.99
N PHE A 42 -7.36 -4.23 -3.22
CA PHE A 42 -7.37 -2.93 -3.87
C PHE A 42 -8.42 -2.79 -4.99
N SER A 43 -9.29 -3.80 -5.16
CA SER A 43 -10.26 -3.87 -6.25
C SER A 43 -11.61 -3.20 -5.96
N ASP A 44 -11.79 -2.54 -4.81
CA ASP A 44 -12.99 -1.74 -4.48
C ASP A 44 -12.71 -0.24 -4.25
N LEU A 45 -13.77 0.58 -4.35
CA LEU A 45 -13.67 2.04 -4.19
C LEU A 45 -13.09 2.38 -2.81
N SER A 46 -13.45 1.59 -1.79
CA SER A 46 -12.95 1.74 -0.42
C SER A 46 -11.46 1.42 -0.32
N GLY A 47 -10.99 0.32 -0.91
CA GLY A 47 -9.59 -0.08 -0.95
C GLY A 47 -8.71 0.89 -1.74
N PHE A 48 -9.24 1.46 -2.82
CA PHE A 48 -8.51 2.48 -3.59
C PHE A 48 -8.30 3.77 -2.78
N TYR A 49 -9.33 4.27 -2.08
CA TYR A 49 -9.17 5.43 -1.20
C TYR A 49 -8.41 5.09 0.10
N SER A 50 -8.37 3.82 0.52
CA SER A 50 -7.54 3.38 1.64
C SER A 50 -6.05 3.59 1.40
N LEU A 51 -5.63 3.71 0.13
CA LEU A 51 -4.28 4.15 -0.23
C LEU A 51 -3.95 5.52 0.36
N ASP A 52 -4.93 6.43 0.43
CA ASP A 52 -4.73 7.78 0.97
C ASP A 52 -4.54 7.79 2.49
N SER A 53 -5.07 6.78 3.20
CA SER A 53 -4.83 6.62 4.64
C SER A 53 -3.35 6.33 4.94
N ASN A 54 -2.68 5.58 4.06
CA ASN A 54 -1.26 5.27 4.20
C ASN A 54 -0.39 6.37 3.59
N VAL A 55 -0.75 6.87 2.39
CA VAL A 55 -0.01 7.84 1.60
C VAL A 55 -0.97 8.96 1.17
N PRO A 56 -1.09 10.05 1.94
CA PRO A 56 -2.10 11.08 1.69
C PRO A 56 -2.03 11.69 0.28
N GLY A 57 -3.10 11.47 -0.50
CA GLY A 57 -3.26 11.98 -1.86
C GLY A 57 -2.63 11.13 -2.96
N LEU A 58 -2.33 9.87 -2.67
CA LEU A 58 -1.82 8.88 -3.63
C LEU A 58 -2.86 8.51 -4.68
N SER A 59 -4.14 8.36 -4.28
CA SER A 59 -5.23 8.06 -5.22
C SER A 59 -5.29 9.08 -6.36
N LYS A 60 -5.19 10.38 -6.03
CA LYS A 60 -5.14 11.49 -6.98
C LYS A 60 -3.92 11.42 -7.89
N VAL A 61 -2.76 11.03 -7.38
CA VAL A 61 -1.54 10.88 -8.19
C VAL A 61 -1.69 9.74 -9.19
N ILE A 62 -2.27 8.61 -8.77
CA ILE A 62 -2.51 7.46 -9.65
C ILE A 62 -3.42 7.89 -10.82
N LEU A 63 -4.57 8.51 -10.52
CA LEU A 63 -5.51 8.95 -11.54
C LEU A 63 -4.89 9.97 -12.51
N ASP A 64 -4.20 10.98 -11.98
CA ASP A 64 -3.53 12.01 -12.78
C ASP A 64 -2.45 11.42 -13.71
N LYS A 65 -1.55 10.60 -13.15
CA LYS A 65 -0.44 10.02 -13.92
C LYS A 65 -0.92 9.01 -14.95
N LEU A 66 -1.94 8.23 -14.63
CA LEU A 66 -2.53 7.27 -15.57
C LEU A 66 -3.59 7.88 -16.49
N ASN A 67 -3.82 9.20 -16.43
CA ASN A 67 -4.75 9.92 -17.28
C ASN A 67 -6.20 9.41 -17.19
N MET A 68 -6.60 9.00 -15.99
CA MET A 68 -7.91 8.44 -15.64
C MET A 68 -8.77 9.49 -14.93
N LYS A 69 -10.08 9.50 -15.18
CA LYS A 69 -10.98 10.49 -14.57
C LYS A 69 -11.35 10.11 -13.14
N ASP A 70 -11.61 8.82 -12.92
CA ASP A 70 -12.11 8.31 -11.67
C ASP A 70 -11.71 6.84 -11.45
N TYR A 71 -12.14 6.32 -10.31
CA TYR A 71 -11.90 4.95 -9.93
C TYR A 71 -12.52 3.91 -10.88
N GLY A 72 -13.64 4.24 -11.54
CA GLY A 72 -14.27 3.38 -12.53
C GLY A 72 -13.35 3.12 -13.72
N ASP A 73 -12.69 4.17 -14.21
CA ASP A 73 -11.67 4.06 -15.25
C ASP A 73 -10.48 3.21 -14.79
N TYR A 74 -9.99 3.44 -13.57
CA TYR A 74 -8.90 2.65 -12.99
C TYR A 74 -9.26 1.16 -12.91
N ARG A 75 -10.43 0.83 -12.35
CA ARG A 75 -10.89 -0.55 -12.25
C ARG A 75 -11.02 -1.20 -13.62
N ALA A 76 -11.64 -0.51 -14.59
CA ALA A 76 -11.81 -1.05 -15.92
C ALA A 76 -10.47 -1.27 -16.65
N ALA A 77 -9.45 -0.45 -16.39
CA ALA A 77 -8.10 -0.67 -16.90
C ALA A 77 -7.42 -1.90 -16.27
N VAL A 78 -7.52 -2.08 -14.95
CA VAL A 78 -6.98 -3.26 -14.24
C VAL A 78 -7.66 -4.55 -14.72
N GLU A 79 -8.95 -4.49 -15.03
CA GLU A 79 -9.72 -5.62 -15.58
C GLU A 79 -9.47 -5.87 -17.09
N GLY A 80 -8.59 -5.09 -17.73
CA GLY A 80 -8.30 -5.21 -19.16
C GLY A 80 -9.43 -4.77 -20.09
N LYS A 81 -10.43 -4.03 -19.57
CA LYS A 81 -11.63 -3.58 -20.30
C LYS A 81 -11.43 -2.21 -20.98
N ILE A 82 -10.44 -1.42 -20.59
CA ILE A 82 -10.07 -0.17 -21.27
C ILE A 82 -9.05 -0.43 -22.37
N LYS A 83 -9.37 0.04 -23.59
CA LYS A 83 -8.42 0.09 -24.70
C LYS A 83 -7.47 1.27 -24.51
N GLY A 84 -6.29 0.99 -23.97
CA GLY A 84 -5.09 1.80 -24.08
C GLY A 84 -5.14 3.13 -23.32
N ILE A 85 -4.43 3.19 -22.19
CA ILE A 85 -3.93 4.48 -21.71
C ILE A 85 -2.98 4.98 -22.79
N SER A 86 -3.39 6.00 -23.53
CA SER A 86 -2.62 6.53 -24.65
C SER A 86 -1.51 7.44 -24.13
N PHE A 87 -0.27 6.96 -24.18
CA PHE A 87 0.93 7.75 -23.90
C PHE A 87 1.59 8.13 -25.21
N ARG A 88 2.25 9.30 -25.29
CA ARG A 88 2.88 9.76 -26.54
C ARG A 88 4.02 8.85 -26.97
N ASN A 89 4.70 8.23 -26.00
CA ASN A 89 5.77 7.27 -26.19
C ASN A 89 5.96 6.43 -24.92
N TYR A 90 6.72 5.33 -25.03
CA TYR A 90 7.01 4.42 -23.93
C TYR A 90 7.81 5.08 -22.78
N LYS A 91 8.64 6.09 -23.07
CA LYS A 91 9.36 6.84 -22.04
C LYS A 91 8.39 7.61 -21.14
N GLU A 92 7.38 8.25 -21.72
CA GLU A 92 6.32 8.93 -20.97
C GLU A 92 5.48 7.93 -20.17
N MET A 93 5.09 6.81 -20.77
CA MET A 93 4.37 5.72 -20.07
C MET A 93 5.14 5.27 -18.83
N PHE A 94 6.41 4.92 -19.00
CA PHE A 94 7.25 4.42 -17.90
C PHE A 94 7.42 5.46 -16.80
N GLN A 95 7.68 6.71 -17.15
CA GLN A 95 7.82 7.78 -16.16
C GLN A 95 6.54 8.00 -15.36
N ARG A 96 5.38 8.00 -16.03
CA ARG A 96 4.08 8.14 -15.36
C ARG A 96 3.78 6.96 -14.45
N LEU A 97 4.11 5.74 -14.88
CA LEU A 97 3.99 4.56 -14.04
C LEU A 97 4.91 4.64 -12.81
N GLU A 98 6.18 5.03 -13.00
CA GLU A 98 7.15 5.23 -11.92
C GLU A 98 6.66 6.27 -10.90
N ASP A 99 6.09 7.37 -11.40
CA ASP A 99 5.55 8.43 -10.56
C ASP A 99 4.40 7.96 -9.65
N THR A 100 3.65 6.91 -10.02
CA THR A 100 2.55 6.38 -9.18
C THR A 100 3.03 5.71 -7.90
N PHE A 101 4.28 5.24 -7.84
CA PHE A 101 4.87 4.62 -6.64
C PHE A 101 6.03 5.43 -6.06
N LYS A 102 6.20 6.68 -6.51
CA LYS A 102 7.27 7.58 -6.07
C LYS A 102 6.83 8.40 -4.85
N PHE A 103 6.90 7.78 -3.67
CA PHE A 103 6.70 8.44 -2.37
C PHE A 103 7.76 7.97 -1.36
N CYS A 104 7.96 8.73 -0.27
CA CYS A 104 8.92 8.33 0.76
C CYS A 104 8.40 7.08 1.51
N THR A 105 9.17 6.00 1.53
CA THR A 105 8.80 4.77 2.26
C THR A 105 8.84 4.95 3.78
N GLY A 106 9.67 5.87 4.29
CA GLY A 106 9.80 6.08 5.74
C GLY A 106 8.74 7.00 6.35
N CYS A 107 8.14 7.91 5.58
CA CYS A 107 7.17 8.89 6.11
C CYS A 107 5.95 9.11 5.22
N ASN A 108 5.81 8.32 4.15
CA ASN A 108 4.69 8.31 3.20
C ASN A 108 4.37 9.67 2.54
N LYS A 109 5.34 10.59 2.52
CA LYS A 109 5.18 11.87 1.83
C LYS A 109 5.38 11.72 0.32
N LEU A 110 4.46 12.29 -0.44
CA LEU A 110 4.59 12.50 -1.88
C LEU A 110 5.60 13.63 -2.18
N PRO A 111 6.19 13.67 -3.40
CA PRO A 111 7.13 14.73 -3.80
C PRO A 111 6.59 16.14 -3.60
N LYS A 112 5.30 16.36 -3.90
CA LYS A 112 4.59 17.64 -3.70
C LYS A 112 4.47 18.09 -2.24
N HIS A 113 4.69 17.19 -1.27
CA HIS A 113 4.59 17.47 0.16
C HIS A 113 5.96 17.56 0.85
N LEU A 114 7.05 17.59 0.07
CA LEU A 114 8.39 17.82 0.58
C LEU A 114 8.64 19.32 0.74
N THR A 115 9.52 19.67 1.69
CA THR A 115 10.05 21.04 1.80
C THR A 115 10.79 21.45 0.54
N GLU A 116 10.76 22.73 0.22
CA GLU A 116 11.41 23.29 -0.97
C GLU A 116 12.89 22.89 -1.03
N GLY A 117 13.34 22.48 -2.22
CA GLY A 117 14.70 21.99 -2.44
C GLY A 117 14.93 20.51 -2.10
N ASN A 118 14.01 19.85 -1.38
CA ASN A 118 14.12 18.42 -1.11
C ASN A 118 13.49 17.57 -2.22
N THR A 119 14.22 16.54 -2.64
CA THR A 119 13.76 15.55 -3.62
C THR A 119 13.88 14.14 -3.06
N LEU A 120 13.01 13.25 -3.52
CA LEU A 120 13.09 11.84 -3.17
C LEU A 120 14.32 11.18 -3.81
N LYS A 121 15.09 10.46 -3.01
CA LYS A 121 16.26 9.68 -3.44
C LYS A 121 15.97 8.20 -3.34
N ARG A 122 16.40 7.44 -4.36
CA ARG A 122 16.25 5.98 -4.36
C ARG A 122 17.21 5.32 -3.38
N CYS A 123 16.80 4.18 -2.83
CA CYS A 123 17.74 3.26 -2.22
C CYS A 123 18.73 2.76 -3.29
N VAL A 124 20.02 3.06 -3.13
CA VAL A 124 21.07 2.71 -4.11
C VAL A 124 21.25 1.20 -4.30
N LYS A 125 20.76 0.37 -3.37
CA LYS A 125 20.92 -1.09 -3.42
C LYS A 125 19.83 -1.78 -4.24
N CYS A 126 18.58 -1.39 -4.06
CA CYS A 126 17.44 -2.03 -4.72
C CYS A 126 16.81 -1.19 -5.83
N LEU A 127 17.06 0.13 -5.85
CA LEU A 127 16.51 1.08 -6.81
C LEU A 127 14.96 1.14 -6.88
N ASN A 128 14.26 0.44 -5.98
CA ASN A 128 12.81 0.28 -6.04
C ASN A 128 12.03 1.21 -5.07
N VAL A 129 12.67 1.64 -3.98
CA VAL A 129 12.03 2.47 -2.94
C VAL A 129 12.71 3.82 -2.82
N TYR A 130 11.98 4.81 -2.32
CA TYR A 130 12.42 6.20 -2.24
C TYR A 130 12.38 6.72 -0.80
N TYR A 131 13.28 7.65 -0.49
CA TYR A 131 13.33 8.34 0.79
C TYR A 131 13.56 9.83 0.59
N CYS A 132 12.90 10.67 1.38
CA CYS A 132 13.12 12.11 1.36
C CYS A 132 14.41 12.53 2.07
N THR A 133 14.84 11.76 3.08
CA THR A 133 16.04 12.04 3.88
C THR A 133 16.78 10.75 4.23
N LYS A 134 18.05 10.89 4.62
CA LYS A 134 18.85 9.78 5.15
C LYS A 134 18.25 9.21 6.44
N ASP A 135 17.57 10.04 7.23
CA ASP A 135 16.94 9.63 8.48
C ASP A 135 15.76 8.69 8.23
N CYS A 136 14.88 9.02 7.28
CA CYS A 136 13.79 8.12 6.87
C CYS A 136 14.33 6.77 6.39
N GLN A 137 15.44 6.76 5.63
CA GLN A 137 16.07 5.52 5.19
C GLN A 137 16.63 4.72 6.37
N THR A 138 17.28 5.40 7.32
CA THR A 138 17.93 4.74 8.47
C THR A 138 16.90 4.14 9.43
N GLN A 139 15.79 4.85 9.66
CA GLN A 139 14.68 4.37 10.48
C GLN A 139 13.97 3.17 9.88
N ASP A 140 13.76 3.15 8.55
CA ASP A 140 13.12 2.04 7.84
C ASP A 140 14.06 0.83 7.62
N TRP A 141 15.38 1.04 7.67
CA TRP A 141 16.39 0.01 7.37
C TRP A 141 16.20 -1.35 8.06
N PRO A 142 15.82 -1.45 9.37
CA PRO A 142 15.60 -2.74 10.02
C PRO A 142 14.54 -3.62 9.34
N GLN A 143 13.50 -3.01 8.75
CA GLN A 143 12.48 -3.73 7.99
C GLN A 143 12.87 -3.84 6.52
N HIS A 144 13.28 -2.74 5.90
CA HIS A 144 13.66 -2.71 4.49
C HIS A 144 14.76 -3.71 4.14
N LYS A 145 15.79 -3.89 4.99
CA LYS A 145 16.92 -4.79 4.70
C LYS A 145 16.50 -6.24 4.45
N LYS A 146 15.36 -6.67 5.01
CA LYS A 146 14.81 -8.02 4.84
C LYS A 146 14.30 -8.26 3.42
N VAL A 147 13.80 -7.21 2.77
CA VAL A 147 13.18 -7.26 1.44
C VAL A 147 14.00 -6.55 0.37
N CYS A 148 15.04 -5.81 0.73
CA CYS A 148 15.86 -4.99 -0.18
C CYS A 148 16.36 -5.78 -1.40
N LYS A 149 16.83 -7.02 -1.20
CA LYS A 149 17.27 -7.89 -2.30
C LYS A 149 16.12 -8.27 -3.23
N THR A 150 14.97 -8.68 -2.69
CA THR A 150 13.77 -9.01 -3.47
C THR A 150 13.29 -7.80 -4.25
N LEU A 151 13.27 -6.63 -3.63
CA LEU A 151 12.87 -5.38 -4.29
C LEU A 151 13.80 -5.01 -5.45
N ARG A 152 15.07 -5.42 -5.42
CA ARG A 152 15.97 -5.25 -6.56
C ARG A 152 15.51 -6.05 -7.78
N LEU A 153 15.03 -7.28 -7.56
CA LEU A 153 14.49 -8.10 -8.64
C LEU A 153 13.23 -7.46 -9.22
N VAL A 154 12.32 -6.98 -8.37
CA VAL A 154 11.12 -6.26 -8.81
C VAL A 154 11.45 -5.00 -9.64
N ALA A 155 12.51 -4.27 -9.29
CA ALA A 155 12.96 -3.12 -10.08
C ALA A 155 13.53 -3.55 -11.45
N VAL A 156 14.21 -4.69 -11.50
CA VAL A 156 14.72 -5.25 -12.76
C VAL A 156 13.58 -5.78 -13.62
N ASP A 157 12.62 -6.50 -13.06
CA ASP A 157 11.48 -7.05 -13.81
C ASP A 157 10.68 -5.93 -14.49
N ARG A 158 10.43 -4.82 -13.79
CA ARG A 158 9.80 -3.63 -14.40
C ARG A 158 10.62 -3.03 -15.54
N LEU A 159 11.95 -3.05 -15.44
CA LEU A 159 12.85 -2.57 -16.49
C LEU A 159 12.92 -3.56 -17.67
N VAL A 160 12.89 -4.86 -17.39
CA VAL A 160 12.90 -5.91 -18.42
C VAL A 160 11.58 -5.91 -19.18
N GLU A 161 10.44 -5.83 -18.49
CA GLU A 161 9.13 -5.61 -19.13
C GLU A 161 9.22 -4.42 -20.08
N TRP A 162 9.78 -3.29 -19.62
CA TRP A 162 10.00 -2.13 -20.48
C TRP A 162 10.88 -2.44 -21.70
N LEU A 163 12.05 -3.07 -21.51
CA LEU A 163 12.95 -3.43 -22.62
C LEU A 163 12.27 -4.34 -23.65
N MET A 164 11.50 -5.33 -23.20
CA MET A 164 10.77 -6.27 -24.06
C MET A 164 9.69 -5.57 -24.88
N PHE A 165 9.01 -4.56 -24.34
CA PHE A 165 8.01 -3.78 -25.08
C PHE A 165 8.62 -2.71 -26.01
N THR A 166 9.85 -2.26 -25.75
CA THR A 166 10.56 -1.28 -26.59
C THR A 166 11.52 -1.89 -27.62
N GLY A 167 11.70 -3.21 -27.62
CA GLY A 167 12.65 -3.91 -28.48
C GLY A 167 12.21 -3.96 -29.95
N ASN A 168 12.56 -2.91 -30.69
CA ASN A 168 12.88 -2.94 -32.13
C ASN A 168 14.13 -2.09 -32.35
#